data_AF-A0A8C5F873-F1
#
_entry.id   AF-A0A8C5F873-F1
#
_cell.length_a   1.000
_cell.length_b   1.000
_cell.length_c   1.000
_cell.angle_alpha   90.00
_cell.angle_beta   90.00
_cell.angle_gamma   90.00
#
_symmetry.space_group_name_H-M   'P 1'
#
loop_
_entity.id
_entity.type
_entity.pdbx_description
1 polymer ?
#
loop_
_entity_poly.entity_id
_entity_poly.type
_entity_poly.pdbx_seq_one_letter_code
_entity_poly.pdbx_strand_id
1 'polypeptide(L)'
;ESETESEPKVEGKRHELTRAISPGKLTPYLRQCRVLDEQDEDEILNSMLLPSKANRTSRLLDILHTKGERGVVSFLESLEFHYPELYKRVTGKEPTPRFSTIVVEEGQEGLTQFLMNEVVKLQHQTRAKTLQELELNRKNCTLEDEQKKLRLANQELQAFQQRCNKMREERNSYNDELLRVKDENYKLAMRYATLSEERNMAVMRSRDLQLEIDQLKHRLNKVEEECKMERRQSLKLKNDIENRPKREHVFDLQRENEVLKIKLQEAAVQHTGRNSTQTQTDPPP
;
A
#
# COMPACT_ATOMS: atom_id res chain seq x y z
N GLU A 1 34.23 48.39 -69.77
CA GLU A 1 33.65 47.06 -70.11
C GLU A 1 33.37 46.15 -68.91
N SER A 2 33.32 46.63 -67.65
CA SER A 2 33.24 45.73 -66.47
C SER A 2 31.99 45.85 -65.59
N GLU A 3 31.03 46.74 -65.90
CA GLU A 3 29.93 47.10 -64.98
C GLU A 3 28.56 46.52 -65.37
N THR A 4 28.31 46.30 -66.67
CA THR A 4 27.09 45.65 -67.22
C THR A 4 26.97 44.15 -66.95
N GLU A 5 28.02 43.49 -66.45
CA GLU A 5 28.03 42.05 -66.16
C GLU A 5 27.61 41.70 -64.72
N SER A 6 27.32 42.71 -63.90
CA SER A 6 27.05 42.55 -62.46
C SER A 6 25.59 42.17 -62.17
N GLU A 7 24.65 42.63 -62.98
CA GLU A 7 23.22 42.35 -62.87
C GLU A 7 22.84 40.86 -63.01
N PRO A 8 23.28 40.10 -64.03
CA PRO A 8 22.97 38.67 -64.13
C PRO A 8 23.58 37.84 -63.00
N LYS A 9 24.67 38.32 -62.37
CA LYS A 9 25.33 37.64 -61.24
C LYS A 9 24.55 37.79 -59.94
N VAL A 10 23.91 38.94 -59.73
CA VAL A 10 23.03 39.18 -58.57
C VAL A 10 21.76 38.35 -58.71
N GLU A 11 21.13 38.36 -59.90
CA GLU A 11 19.88 37.63 -60.13
C GLU A 11 20.09 36.10 -60.08
N GLY A 12 21.22 35.59 -60.59
CA GLY A 12 21.58 34.18 -60.49
C GLY A 12 21.76 33.65 -59.07
N LYS A 13 21.96 34.53 -58.07
CA LYS A 13 22.10 34.17 -56.64
C LYS A 13 20.98 34.72 -55.76
N ARG A 14 19.88 35.16 -56.37
CA ARG A 14 18.75 35.78 -55.70
C ARG A 14 18.19 34.96 -54.53
N HIS A 15 18.05 33.65 -54.70
CA HIS A 15 17.55 32.77 -53.64
C HIS A 15 18.46 32.75 -52.39
N GLU A 16 19.78 32.82 -52.59
CA GLU A 16 20.74 32.88 -51.51
C GLU A 16 20.69 34.26 -50.82
N LEU A 17 20.68 35.32 -51.62
CA LEU A 17 20.64 36.71 -51.14
C LEU A 17 19.40 36.98 -50.28
N THR A 18 18.24 36.53 -50.75
CA THR A 18 16.96 36.72 -50.04
C THR A 18 16.93 36.07 -48.67
N ARG A 19 17.58 34.92 -48.47
CA ARG A 19 17.63 34.24 -47.17
C ARG A 19 18.67 34.85 -46.22
N ALA A 20 19.81 35.26 -46.75
CA ALA A 20 20.94 35.71 -45.93
C ALA A 20 20.79 37.17 -45.48
N ILE A 21 20.36 38.06 -46.38
CA ILE A 21 20.37 39.52 -46.15
C ILE A 21 19.19 39.95 -45.29
N SER A 22 19.46 40.80 -44.30
CA SER A 22 18.46 41.55 -43.54
C SER A 22 18.29 42.94 -44.19
N PRO A 23 17.12 43.27 -44.74
CA PRO A 23 16.91 44.52 -45.49
C PRO A 23 17.24 45.77 -44.67
N GLY A 24 16.89 45.82 -43.39
CA GLY A 24 17.17 46.96 -42.51
C GLY A 24 18.65 47.22 -42.21
N LYS A 25 19.56 46.35 -42.68
CA LYS A 25 20.99 46.67 -42.73
C LYS A 25 21.35 47.46 -43.98
N LEU A 26 20.73 47.16 -45.12
CA LEU A 26 21.08 47.75 -46.41
C LEU A 26 20.30 49.04 -46.73
N THR A 27 19.03 49.14 -46.30
CA THR A 27 18.17 50.29 -46.63
C THR A 27 18.77 51.65 -46.24
N PRO A 28 19.48 51.85 -45.11
CA PRO A 28 20.03 53.16 -44.76
C PRO A 28 21.08 53.65 -45.77
N TYR A 29 21.96 52.75 -46.22
CA TYR A 29 22.97 53.09 -47.22
C TYR A 29 22.33 53.40 -48.59
N LEU A 30 21.36 52.58 -48.99
CA LEU A 30 20.68 52.73 -50.28
C LEU A 30 19.83 54.00 -50.37
N ARG A 31 19.27 54.45 -49.23
CA ARG A 31 18.64 55.76 -49.11
C ARG A 31 19.62 56.91 -49.23
N GLN A 32 20.77 56.80 -48.56
CA GLN A 32 21.81 57.82 -48.65
C GLN A 32 22.40 57.93 -50.08
N CYS A 33 22.36 56.83 -50.85
CA CYS A 33 22.71 56.83 -52.28
C CYS A 33 21.57 57.31 -53.20
N ARG A 34 20.44 57.76 -52.64
CA ARG A 34 19.23 58.20 -53.38
C ARG A 34 18.66 57.16 -54.34
N VAL A 35 18.89 55.88 -54.07
CA VAL A 35 18.33 54.76 -54.85
C VAL A 35 16.99 54.31 -54.28
N LEU A 36 16.83 54.41 -52.96
CA LEU A 36 15.56 54.22 -52.26
C LEU A 36 15.10 55.55 -51.66
N ASP A 37 13.78 55.76 -51.64
CA ASP A 37 13.17 56.83 -50.87
C ASP A 37 12.61 56.33 -49.52
N GLU A 38 11.91 57.21 -48.79
CA GLU A 38 11.31 56.87 -47.49
C GLU A 38 10.15 55.90 -47.59
N GLN A 39 9.39 55.99 -48.67
CA GLN A 39 8.25 55.13 -48.90
C GLN A 39 8.71 53.72 -49.27
N ASP A 40 9.73 53.61 -50.12
CA ASP A 40 10.39 52.35 -50.46
C ASP A 40 10.93 51.66 -49.19
N GLU A 41 11.61 52.39 -48.31
CA GLU A 41 12.13 51.84 -47.05
C GLU A 41 11.03 51.38 -46.10
N ASP A 42 9.99 52.19 -45.90
CA ASP A 42 8.86 51.82 -45.04
C ASP A 42 8.11 50.59 -45.57
N GLU A 43 7.90 50.53 -46.90
CA GLU A 43 7.31 49.36 -47.55
C GLU A 43 8.13 48.10 -47.27
N ILE A 44 9.46 48.17 -47.37
CA ILE A 44 10.34 47.01 -47.16
C ILE A 44 10.38 46.59 -45.69
N LEU A 45 10.45 47.53 -44.74
CA LEU A 45 10.70 47.22 -43.34
C LEU A 45 9.42 46.97 -42.52
N ASN A 46 8.35 47.70 -42.82
CA ASN A 46 7.17 47.77 -41.97
C ASN A 46 5.90 47.20 -42.62
N SER A 47 5.91 46.90 -43.93
CA SER A 47 4.73 46.31 -44.59
C SER A 47 4.33 44.97 -43.99
N MET A 48 3.05 44.86 -43.64
CA MET A 48 2.42 43.62 -43.19
C MET A 48 2.22 42.62 -44.34
N LEU A 49 2.35 43.06 -45.60
CA LEU A 49 2.26 42.22 -46.79
C LEU A 49 3.53 41.38 -47.03
N LEU A 50 4.62 41.70 -46.32
CA LEU A 50 5.90 41.01 -46.42
C LEU A 50 6.21 40.32 -45.08
N PRO A 51 5.61 39.14 -44.82
CA PRO A 51 5.62 38.51 -43.50
C PRO A 51 6.98 37.95 -43.11
N SER A 52 7.79 37.52 -44.09
CA SER A 52 9.11 36.96 -43.84
C SER A 52 10.23 37.91 -44.27
N LYS A 53 11.39 37.78 -43.61
CA LYS A 53 12.63 38.45 -43.99
C LYS A 53 12.96 38.21 -45.47
N ALA A 54 12.76 37.00 -45.98
CA ALA A 54 13.04 36.68 -47.38
C ALA A 54 12.11 37.40 -48.35
N ASN A 55 10.82 37.57 -48.02
CA ASN A 55 9.89 38.37 -48.82
C ASN A 55 10.32 39.83 -48.87
N ARG A 56 10.71 40.40 -47.73
CA ARG A 56 11.20 41.78 -47.63
C ARG A 56 12.47 42.00 -48.45
N THR A 57 13.42 41.07 -48.36
CA THR A 57 14.64 41.13 -49.19
C THR A 57 14.33 40.94 -50.67
N SER A 58 13.39 40.07 -51.04
CA SER A 58 12.97 39.93 -52.44
C SER A 58 12.40 41.24 -52.96
N ARG A 59 11.51 41.87 -52.18
CA ARG A 59 10.92 43.16 -52.55
C ARG A 59 11.98 44.27 -52.70
N LEU A 60 12.95 44.32 -51.79
CA LEU A 60 14.11 45.22 -51.91
C LEU A 60 14.84 45.02 -53.24
N LEU A 61 15.15 43.76 -53.61
CA LEU A 61 15.81 43.46 -54.87
C LEU A 61 14.96 43.84 -56.09
N ASP A 62 13.64 43.66 -56.03
CA ASP A 62 12.71 44.09 -57.09
C ASP A 62 12.76 45.60 -57.29
N ILE A 63 12.71 46.38 -56.20
CA ILE A 63 12.79 47.83 -56.26
C ILE A 63 14.15 48.26 -56.85
N LEU A 64 15.25 47.68 -56.39
CA LEU A 64 16.59 48.01 -56.90
C LEU A 64 16.75 47.68 -58.38
N HIS A 65 16.14 46.59 -58.85
CA HIS A 65 16.13 46.23 -60.28
C HIS A 65 15.42 47.30 -61.13
N THR A 66 14.34 47.92 -60.63
CA THR A 66 13.68 49.04 -61.35
C THR A 66 14.55 50.30 -61.49
N LYS A 67 15.60 50.43 -60.67
CA LYS A 67 16.54 51.57 -60.71
C LYS A 67 17.73 51.31 -61.66
N GLY A 68 17.75 50.16 -62.35
CA GLY A 68 18.77 49.80 -63.35
C GLY A 68 20.18 49.67 -62.76
N GLU A 69 21.19 50.01 -63.56
CA GLU A 69 22.61 49.88 -63.18
C GLU A 69 22.95 50.57 -61.86
N ARG A 70 22.37 51.75 -61.61
CA ARG A 70 22.55 52.48 -60.35
C ARG A 70 22.10 51.66 -59.14
N GLY A 71 20.96 50.97 -59.26
CA GLY A 71 20.44 50.11 -58.19
C GLY A 71 21.37 48.94 -57.89
N VAL A 72 21.91 48.29 -58.94
CA VAL A 72 22.84 47.16 -58.80
C VAL A 72 24.17 47.60 -58.19
N VAL A 73 24.72 48.74 -58.62
CA VAL A 73 25.98 49.27 -58.08
C VAL A 73 25.84 49.63 -56.59
N SER A 74 24.82 50.40 -56.22
CA SER A 74 24.60 50.76 -54.81
C SER A 74 24.25 49.55 -53.94
N PHE A 75 23.55 48.55 -54.49
CA PHE A 75 23.31 47.27 -53.83
C PHE A 75 24.62 46.56 -53.50
N LEU A 76 25.51 46.44 -54.49
CA LEU A 76 26.79 45.75 -54.32
C LEU A 76 27.72 46.48 -53.35
N GLU A 77 27.76 47.82 -53.37
CA GLU A 77 28.49 48.61 -52.38
C GLU A 77 27.93 48.38 -50.95
N SER A 78 26.61 48.40 -50.80
CA SER A 78 25.95 48.11 -49.51
C SER A 78 26.22 46.68 -49.03
N LEU A 79 26.19 45.71 -49.95
CA LEU A 79 26.44 44.30 -49.69
C LEU A 79 27.89 44.07 -49.27
N GLU A 80 28.85 44.73 -49.93
CA GLU A 80 30.27 44.67 -49.60
C GLU A 80 30.54 45.20 -48.19
N PHE A 81 29.87 46.27 -47.79
CA PHE A 81 30.01 46.86 -46.46
C PHE A 81 29.38 46.01 -45.34
N HIS A 82 28.14 45.51 -45.53
CA HIS A 82 27.41 44.81 -44.46
C HIS A 82 27.57 43.29 -44.47
N TYR A 83 27.92 42.71 -45.61
CA TYR A 83 28.00 41.26 -45.83
C TYR A 83 29.19 40.90 -46.75
N PRO A 84 30.44 41.13 -46.32
CA PRO A 84 31.64 40.95 -47.15
C PRO A 84 31.76 39.52 -47.74
N GLU A 85 31.43 38.50 -46.95
CA GLU A 85 31.42 37.10 -47.39
C GLU A 85 30.39 36.80 -48.50
N LEU A 86 29.23 37.47 -48.42
CA LEU A 86 28.17 37.29 -49.40
C LEU A 86 28.48 38.07 -50.69
N TYR A 87 29.06 39.26 -50.57
CA TYR A 87 29.58 40.01 -51.69
C TYR A 87 30.63 39.21 -52.47
N LYS A 88 31.65 38.67 -51.77
CA LYS A 88 32.68 37.83 -52.38
C LYS A 88 32.09 36.65 -53.13
N ARG A 89 31.06 36.02 -52.54
CA ARG A 89 30.34 34.93 -53.18
C ARG A 89 29.63 35.37 -54.44
N VAL A 90 28.95 36.52 -54.46
CA VAL A 90 28.20 37.02 -55.61
C VAL A 90 29.10 37.51 -56.74
N THR A 91 30.14 38.28 -56.42
CA THR A 91 30.96 38.97 -57.43
C THR A 91 32.25 38.22 -57.76
N GLY A 92 32.70 37.29 -56.91
CA GLY A 92 33.99 36.62 -57.01
C GLY A 92 35.19 37.51 -56.66
N LYS A 93 34.96 38.75 -56.23
CA LYS A 93 35.99 39.73 -55.92
C LYS A 93 36.20 39.83 -54.40
N GLU A 94 37.43 40.14 -53.99
CA GLU A 94 37.69 40.43 -52.57
C GLU A 94 36.96 41.71 -52.14
N PRO A 95 36.25 41.69 -51.00
CA PRO A 95 35.50 42.83 -50.51
C PRO A 95 36.45 43.94 -50.10
N THR A 96 36.37 45.07 -50.79
CA THR A 96 37.09 46.29 -50.47
C THR A 96 36.04 47.40 -50.41
N PRO A 97 35.49 47.73 -49.22
CA PRO A 97 34.33 48.62 -49.11
C PRO A 97 34.51 49.91 -49.89
N ARG A 98 33.70 50.08 -50.94
CA ARG A 98 33.64 51.29 -51.75
C ARG A 98 32.37 52.05 -51.41
N PHE A 99 32.52 53.37 -51.34
CA PHE A 99 31.45 54.30 -51.03
C PHE A 99 31.31 55.34 -52.15
N SER A 100 31.48 54.88 -53.39
CA SER A 100 31.57 55.76 -54.56
C SER A 100 30.23 56.42 -54.80
N THR A 101 29.12 55.70 -54.65
CA THR A 101 27.79 56.25 -54.92
C THR A 101 27.40 57.33 -53.92
N ILE A 102 27.57 57.08 -52.61
CA ILE A 102 27.25 58.06 -51.57
C ILE A 102 28.14 59.31 -51.66
N VAL A 103 29.42 59.17 -52.01
CA VAL A 103 30.32 60.33 -52.20
C VAL A 103 29.90 61.15 -53.41
N VAL A 104 29.40 60.52 -54.47
CA VAL A 104 28.87 61.23 -55.65
C VAL A 104 27.57 61.98 -55.32
N GLU A 105 26.67 61.38 -54.54
CA GLU A 105 25.35 61.95 -54.24
C GLU A 105 25.37 62.99 -53.10
N GLU A 106 26.18 62.77 -52.08
CA GLU A 106 26.14 63.51 -50.81
C GLU A 106 27.51 64.09 -50.40
N GLY A 107 28.56 63.85 -51.19
CA GLY A 107 29.90 64.32 -50.89
C GLY A 107 30.62 63.54 -49.77
N GLN A 108 31.85 63.95 -49.47
CA GLN A 108 32.64 63.33 -48.40
C GLN A 108 32.07 63.59 -47.00
N GLU A 109 31.42 64.75 -46.81
CA GLU A 109 30.74 65.09 -45.56
C GLU A 109 29.55 64.16 -45.31
N GLY A 110 28.74 63.89 -46.34
CA GLY A 110 27.62 62.94 -46.27
C GLY A 110 28.06 61.52 -45.92
N LEU A 111 29.15 61.03 -46.54
CA LEU A 111 29.73 59.73 -46.17
C LEU A 111 30.19 59.69 -44.70
N THR A 112 30.88 60.74 -44.25
CA THR A 112 31.37 60.82 -42.86
C THR A 112 30.21 60.80 -41.86
N GLN A 113 29.15 61.55 -42.13
CA GLN A 113 27.95 61.57 -41.30
C GLN A 113 27.25 60.21 -41.27
N PHE A 114 27.11 59.55 -42.43
CA PHE A 114 26.55 58.20 -42.52
C PHE A 114 27.33 57.20 -41.65
N LEU A 115 28.65 57.17 -41.78
CA LEU A 115 29.49 56.25 -41.02
C LEU A 115 29.44 56.55 -39.51
N MET A 116 29.42 57.82 -39.12
CA MET A 116 29.28 58.21 -37.71
C MET A 116 27.96 57.73 -37.12
N ASN A 117 26.85 57.89 -37.85
CA ASN A 117 25.53 57.40 -37.43
C ASN A 117 25.52 55.87 -37.30
N GLU A 118 26.15 55.14 -38.22
CA GLU A 118 26.21 53.67 -38.16
C GLU A 118 27.04 53.20 -36.95
N VAL A 119 28.13 53.91 -36.59
CA VAL A 119 28.91 53.64 -35.38
C VAL A 119 28.08 53.87 -34.11
N VAL A 120 27.36 54.99 -34.02
CA VAL A 120 26.50 55.29 -32.87
C VAL A 120 25.39 54.24 -32.71
N LYS A 121 24.77 53.82 -33.81
CA LYS A 121 23.77 52.75 -33.84
C LYS A 121 24.34 51.42 -33.33
N LEU A 122 25.53 51.02 -33.78
CA LEU A 122 26.20 49.80 -33.31
C LEU A 122 26.57 49.87 -31.82
N GLN A 123 27.01 51.03 -31.33
CA GLN A 123 27.27 51.24 -29.90
C GLN A 123 25.99 51.08 -29.07
N HIS A 124 24.87 51.67 -29.51
CA HIS A 124 23.59 51.54 -28.82
C HIS A 124 23.09 50.09 -28.81
N GLN A 125 23.20 49.38 -29.95
CA GLN A 125 22.84 47.95 -30.04
C GLN A 125 23.70 47.09 -29.11
N THR A 126 25.01 47.34 -29.03
CA THR A 126 25.90 46.62 -28.12
C THR A 126 25.49 46.85 -26.67
N ARG A 127 25.23 48.10 -26.27
CA ARG A 127 24.76 48.42 -24.90
C ARG A 127 23.44 47.74 -24.56
N ALA A 128 22.47 47.75 -25.48
CA ALA A 128 21.18 47.09 -25.29
C ALA A 128 21.33 45.57 -25.12
N LYS A 129 22.18 44.92 -25.93
CA LYS A 129 22.49 43.49 -25.78
C LYS A 129 23.14 43.18 -24.44
N THR A 130 24.12 43.98 -24.00
CA THR A 130 24.77 43.77 -22.70
C THR A 130 23.78 43.89 -21.54
N LEU A 131 22.84 44.84 -21.59
CA LEU A 131 21.79 44.96 -20.56
C LEU A 131 20.86 43.74 -20.56
N GLN A 132 20.45 43.27 -21.74
CA GLN A 132 19.63 42.07 -21.88
C GLN A 132 20.34 40.82 -21.35
N GLU A 133 21.64 40.66 -21.63
CA GLU A 133 22.46 39.56 -21.11
C GLU A 133 22.55 39.60 -19.58
N LEU A 134 22.73 40.78 -18.98
CA LEU A 134 22.75 40.94 -17.53
C LEU A 134 21.40 40.57 -16.89
N GLU A 135 20.28 40.97 -17.50
CA GLU A 135 18.95 40.59 -17.02
C GLU A 135 18.69 39.09 -17.11
N LEU A 136 19.07 38.45 -18.22
CA LEU A 136 18.96 37.01 -18.40
C LEU A 136 19.82 36.26 -17.39
N ASN A 137 21.05 36.72 -17.15
CA ASN A 137 21.93 36.12 -16.14
C ASN A 137 21.33 36.22 -14.73
N ARG A 138 20.74 37.35 -14.36
CA ARG A 138 20.04 37.48 -13.07
C ARG A 138 18.89 36.48 -12.94
N LYS A 139 18.06 36.35 -13.99
CA LYS A 139 16.96 35.38 -14.02
C LYS A 139 17.46 33.93 -13.93
N ASN A 140 18.55 33.61 -14.61
CA ASN A 140 19.16 32.29 -14.53
C ASN A 140 19.65 31.97 -13.11
N CYS A 141 20.35 32.89 -12.45
CA CYS A 141 20.77 32.69 -11.07
C CYS A 141 19.57 32.44 -10.13
N THR A 142 18.47 33.21 -10.27
CA THR A 142 17.27 32.99 -9.45
C THR A 142 16.63 31.62 -9.69
N LEU A 143 16.55 31.18 -10.96
CA LEU A 143 15.98 29.87 -11.31
C LEU A 143 16.87 28.72 -10.82
N GLU A 144 18.19 28.87 -10.85
CA GLU A 144 19.11 27.88 -10.30
C GLU A 144 18.94 27.69 -8.79
N ASP A 145 18.74 28.79 -8.06
CA ASP A 145 18.52 28.73 -6.61
C ASP A 145 17.15 28.12 -6.26
N GLU A 146 16.10 28.42 -7.03
CA GLU A 146 14.81 27.74 -6.91
C GLU A 146 14.92 26.25 -7.22
N GLN A 147 15.67 25.87 -8.25
CA GLN A 147 15.90 24.47 -8.60
C GLN A 147 16.62 23.72 -7.46
N LYS A 148 17.62 24.35 -6.81
CA LYS A 148 18.30 23.76 -5.65
C LYS A 148 17.34 23.56 -4.48
N LYS A 149 16.49 24.56 -4.17
CA LYS A 149 15.48 24.44 -3.10
C LYS A 149 14.49 23.33 -3.38
N LEU A 150 13.96 23.24 -4.60
CA LEU A 150 13.03 22.18 -5.00
C LEU A 150 13.69 20.79 -4.95
N ARG A 151 14.97 20.68 -5.32
CA ARG A 151 15.72 19.43 -5.23
C ARG A 151 15.83 18.93 -3.78
N LEU A 152 16.12 19.82 -2.83
CA LEU A 152 16.18 19.49 -1.40
C LEU A 152 14.80 19.07 -0.86
N ALA A 153 13.75 19.84 -1.15
CA ALA A 153 12.39 19.51 -0.72
C ALA A 153 11.93 18.14 -1.25
N ASN A 154 12.31 17.80 -2.48
CA ASN A 154 11.98 16.50 -3.07
C ASN A 154 12.72 15.33 -2.38
N GLN A 155 13.98 15.53 -1.98
CA GLN A 155 14.73 14.54 -1.20
C GLN A 155 14.09 14.32 0.18
N GLU A 156 13.67 15.38 0.86
CA GLU A 156 12.97 15.30 2.14
C GLU A 156 11.64 14.57 2.01
N LEU A 157 10.87 14.88 0.96
CA LEU A 157 9.61 14.21 0.66
C LEU A 157 9.82 12.71 0.40
N GLN A 158 10.84 12.34 -0.37
CA GLN A 158 11.18 10.95 -0.63
C GLN A 158 11.56 10.21 0.66
N ALA A 159 12.36 10.82 1.53
CA ALA A 159 12.72 10.25 2.83
C ALA A 159 11.50 10.09 3.75
N PHE A 160 10.55 11.03 3.70
CA PHE A 160 9.29 10.91 4.42
C PHE A 160 8.42 9.77 3.87
N GLN A 161 8.27 9.66 2.55
CA GLN A 161 7.52 8.58 1.90
C GLN A 161 8.09 7.20 2.24
N GLN A 162 9.41 7.02 2.23
CA GLN A 162 10.06 5.77 2.63
C GLN A 162 9.72 5.39 4.07
N ARG A 163 9.76 6.36 4.99
CA ARG A 163 9.37 6.14 6.40
C ARG A 163 7.90 5.74 6.52
N CYS A 164 7.00 6.41 5.82
CA CYS A 164 5.58 6.05 5.82
C CYS A 164 5.32 4.65 5.26
N ASN A 165 6.03 4.25 4.21
CA ASN A 165 5.92 2.91 3.63
C ASN A 165 6.40 1.85 4.61
N LYS A 166 7.55 2.07 5.27
CA LYS A 166 8.06 1.16 6.31
C LYS A 166 7.06 0.98 7.46
N MET A 167 6.50 2.07 7.98
CA MET A 167 5.47 1.99 9.03
C MET A 167 4.22 1.24 8.57
N ARG A 168 3.84 1.38 7.29
CA ARG A 168 2.72 0.65 6.69
C ARG A 168 3.00 -0.85 6.61
N GLU A 169 4.20 -1.23 6.20
CA GLU A 169 4.65 -2.62 6.14
C GLU A 169 4.68 -3.27 7.53
N GLU A 170 5.23 -2.57 8.53
CA GLU A 170 5.21 -3.02 9.93
C GLU A 170 3.78 -3.20 10.43
N ARG A 171 2.88 -2.24 10.18
CA ARG A 171 1.47 -2.36 10.53
C ARG A 171 0.82 -3.57 9.86
N ASN A 172 1.08 -3.82 8.58
CA ASN A 172 0.56 -4.98 7.87
C ASN A 172 1.07 -6.29 8.49
N SER A 173 2.37 -6.37 8.79
CA SER A 173 2.98 -7.52 9.47
C SER A 173 2.34 -7.80 10.83
N TYR A 174 2.11 -6.77 11.65
CA TYR A 174 1.41 -6.93 12.92
C TYR A 174 -0.05 -7.37 12.75
N ASN A 175 -0.72 -6.92 11.70
CA ASN A 175 -2.08 -7.33 11.40
C ASN A 175 -2.15 -8.82 10.98
N ASP A 176 -1.17 -9.29 10.21
CA ASP A 176 -1.08 -10.70 9.81
C ASP A 176 -0.75 -11.60 11.01
N GLU A 177 0.15 -11.16 11.90
CA GLU A 177 0.43 -11.84 13.17
C GLU A 177 -0.82 -11.91 14.06
N LEU A 178 -1.55 -10.80 14.20
CA LEU A 178 -2.78 -10.73 14.96
C LEU A 178 -3.83 -11.72 14.43
N LEU A 179 -3.97 -11.83 13.11
CA LEU A 179 -4.89 -12.79 12.50
C LEU A 179 -4.47 -14.23 12.82
N ARG A 180 -3.17 -14.54 12.69
CA ARG A 180 -2.63 -15.87 13.01
C ARG A 180 -2.90 -16.25 14.47
N VAL A 181 -2.61 -15.35 15.41
CA VAL A 181 -2.85 -15.59 16.84
C VAL A 181 -4.34 -15.74 17.15
N LYS A 182 -5.22 -14.97 16.49
CA LYS A 182 -6.67 -15.17 16.61
C LYS A 182 -7.09 -16.57 16.16
N ASP A 183 -6.60 -17.02 15.01
CA ASP A 183 -6.92 -18.36 14.49
C ASP A 183 -6.41 -19.48 15.40
N GLU A 184 -5.20 -19.33 15.95
CA GLU A 184 -4.65 -20.26 16.94
C GLU A 184 -5.47 -20.28 18.24
N ASN A 185 -5.88 -19.12 18.73
CA ASN A 185 -6.75 -19.00 19.90
C ASN A 185 -8.12 -19.66 19.67
N TYR A 186 -8.72 -19.48 18.49
CA TYR A 186 -9.96 -20.18 18.13
C TYR A 186 -9.77 -21.71 18.10
N LYS A 187 -8.68 -22.19 17.49
CA LYS A 187 -8.36 -23.63 17.48
C LYS A 187 -8.18 -24.17 18.90
N LEU A 188 -7.53 -23.42 19.78
CA LEU A 188 -7.34 -23.82 21.17
C LEU A 188 -8.67 -23.84 21.94
N ALA A 189 -9.51 -22.83 21.77
CA ALA A 189 -10.84 -22.77 22.37
C ALA A 189 -11.72 -23.95 21.93
N MET A 190 -11.69 -24.30 20.64
CA MET A 190 -12.41 -25.47 20.12
C MET A 190 -11.89 -26.78 20.76
N ARG A 191 -10.56 -26.97 20.81
CA ARG A 191 -9.97 -28.15 21.48
C ARG A 191 -10.34 -28.22 22.95
N TYR A 192 -10.32 -27.09 23.65
CA TYR A 192 -10.73 -27.02 25.04
C TYR A 192 -12.20 -27.41 25.23
N ALA A 193 -13.10 -26.93 24.37
CA ALA A 193 -14.50 -27.30 24.41
C ALA A 193 -14.69 -28.81 24.23
N THR A 194 -14.05 -29.42 23.23
CA THR A 194 -14.10 -30.87 23.00
C THR A 194 -13.57 -31.66 24.20
N LEU A 195 -12.41 -31.29 24.76
CA LEU A 195 -11.86 -31.95 25.94
C LEU A 195 -12.76 -31.79 27.18
N SER A 196 -13.45 -30.65 27.32
CA SER A 196 -14.41 -30.42 28.40
C SER A 196 -15.63 -31.33 28.26
N GLU A 197 -16.15 -31.51 27.04
CA GLU A 197 -17.23 -32.45 26.74
C GLU A 197 -16.81 -33.89 27.04
N GLU A 198 -15.63 -34.32 26.59
CA GLU A 198 -15.06 -35.64 26.88
C GLU A 198 -14.90 -35.89 28.38
N ARG A 199 -14.39 -34.89 29.11
CA ARG A 199 -14.29 -34.95 30.58
C ARG A 199 -15.66 -35.13 31.22
N ASN A 200 -16.66 -34.37 30.79
CA ASN A 200 -18.02 -34.47 31.33
C ASN A 200 -18.63 -35.85 31.03
N MET A 201 -18.42 -36.41 29.84
CA MET A 201 -18.83 -37.77 29.50
C MET A 201 -18.15 -38.82 30.40
N ALA A 202 -16.84 -38.70 30.62
CA ALA A 202 -16.10 -39.59 31.52
C ALA A 202 -16.61 -39.51 32.97
N VAL A 203 -16.92 -38.30 33.45
CA VAL A 203 -17.51 -38.07 34.78
C VAL A 203 -18.89 -38.72 34.90
N MET A 204 -19.76 -38.54 33.90
CA MET A 204 -21.08 -39.19 33.88
C MET A 204 -20.95 -40.71 33.92
N ARG A 205 -20.08 -41.28 33.08
CA ARG A 205 -19.81 -42.72 33.07
C ARG A 205 -19.25 -43.24 34.40
N SER A 206 -18.36 -42.48 35.04
CA SER A 206 -17.83 -42.82 36.37
C SER A 206 -18.93 -42.84 37.42
N ARG A 207 -19.90 -41.92 37.34
CA ARG A 207 -21.05 -41.87 38.25
C ARG A 207 -21.99 -43.06 38.04
N ASP A 208 -22.26 -43.43 36.79
CA ASP A 208 -23.09 -44.60 36.46
C ASP A 208 -22.46 -45.89 36.99
N LEU A 209 -21.15 -46.09 36.77
CA LEU A 209 -20.42 -47.23 37.32
C LEU A 209 -20.41 -47.24 38.85
N GLN A 210 -20.31 -46.07 39.51
CA GLN A 210 -20.40 -45.99 40.96
C GLN A 210 -21.78 -46.45 41.47
N LEU A 211 -22.86 -46.06 40.78
CA LEU A 211 -24.21 -46.50 41.11
C LEU A 211 -24.37 -48.02 40.93
N GLU A 212 -23.80 -48.61 39.87
CA GLU A 212 -23.78 -50.06 39.68
C GLU A 212 -23.03 -50.78 40.81
N ILE A 213 -21.86 -50.26 41.21
CA ILE A 213 -21.08 -50.80 42.34
C ILE A 213 -21.92 -50.78 43.62
N ASP A 214 -22.60 -49.67 43.91
CA ASP A 214 -23.40 -49.54 45.13
C ASP A 214 -24.62 -50.49 45.11
N GLN A 215 -25.25 -50.69 43.95
CA GLN A 215 -26.30 -51.69 43.77
C GLN A 215 -25.78 -53.12 43.98
N LEU A 216 -24.61 -53.44 43.43
CA LEU A 216 -23.99 -54.77 43.59
C LEU A 216 -23.58 -55.01 45.05
N LYS A 217 -23.02 -54.02 45.74
CA LYS A 217 -22.73 -54.11 47.19
C LYS A 217 -23.98 -54.36 48.00
N HIS A 218 -25.08 -53.65 47.71
CA HIS A 218 -26.34 -53.87 48.40
C HIS A 218 -26.89 -55.30 48.17
N ARG A 219 -26.85 -55.79 46.93
CA ARG A 219 -27.23 -57.17 46.60
C ARG A 219 -26.33 -58.20 47.30
N LEU A 220 -25.02 -57.98 47.30
CA LEU A 220 -24.06 -58.84 47.99
C LEU A 220 -24.36 -58.92 49.48
N ASN A 221 -24.50 -57.77 50.15
CA ASN A 221 -24.85 -57.72 51.58
C ASN A 221 -26.16 -58.45 51.87
N LYS A 222 -27.18 -58.30 51.01
CA LYS A 222 -28.45 -59.02 51.16
C LYS A 222 -28.25 -60.54 51.13
N VAL A 223 -27.53 -61.05 50.12
CA VAL A 223 -27.23 -62.48 49.98
C VAL A 223 -26.35 -62.99 51.13
N GLU A 224 -25.39 -62.19 51.59
CA GLU A 224 -24.54 -62.53 52.74
C GLU A 224 -25.36 -62.66 54.02
N GLU A 225 -26.31 -61.75 54.28
CA GLU A 225 -27.20 -61.85 55.44
C GLU A 225 -28.16 -63.04 55.33
N GLU A 226 -28.74 -63.29 54.15
CA GLU A 226 -29.53 -64.51 53.89
C GLU A 226 -28.71 -65.78 54.18
N CYS A 227 -27.46 -65.84 53.72
CA CYS A 227 -26.55 -66.96 53.97
C CYS A 227 -26.19 -67.10 55.46
N LYS A 228 -25.95 -66.00 56.17
CA LYS A 228 -25.73 -66.03 57.64
C LYS A 228 -26.95 -66.56 58.37
N MET A 229 -28.14 -66.14 57.97
CA MET A 229 -29.40 -66.61 58.56
C MET A 229 -29.60 -68.10 58.29
N GLU A 230 -29.37 -68.56 57.06
CA GLU A 230 -29.45 -69.98 56.69
C GLU A 230 -28.45 -70.83 57.49
N ARG A 231 -27.22 -70.35 57.68
CA ARG A 231 -26.22 -70.99 58.54
C ARG A 231 -26.67 -71.07 60.00
N ARG A 232 -27.27 -69.99 60.54
CA ARG A 232 -27.83 -70.00 61.90
C ARG A 232 -28.99 -70.99 62.03
N GLN A 233 -29.88 -71.04 61.05
CA GLN A 233 -30.98 -72.01 61.01
C GLN A 233 -30.45 -73.44 60.95
N SER A 234 -29.47 -73.70 60.08
CA SER A 234 -28.78 -74.98 59.96
C SER A 234 -28.11 -75.40 61.27
N LEU A 235 -27.44 -74.47 61.97
CA LEU A 235 -26.80 -74.74 63.26
C LEU A 235 -27.83 -75.05 64.35
N LYS A 236 -28.95 -74.32 64.41
CA LYS A 236 -30.06 -74.62 65.32
C LYS A 236 -30.60 -76.03 65.08
N LEU A 237 -30.92 -76.35 63.82
CA LEU A 237 -31.38 -77.69 63.44
C LEU A 237 -30.38 -78.77 63.85
N LYS A 238 -29.08 -78.55 63.64
CA LYS A 238 -28.03 -79.48 64.07
C LYS A 238 -27.99 -79.67 65.59
N ASN A 239 -28.03 -78.58 66.36
CA ASN A 239 -28.06 -78.64 67.82
C ASN A 239 -29.34 -79.33 68.35
N ASP A 240 -30.49 -79.07 67.74
CA ASP A 240 -31.75 -79.73 68.09
C ASP A 240 -31.70 -81.24 67.82
N ILE A 241 -30.97 -81.66 66.77
CA ILE A 241 -30.69 -83.08 66.50
C ILE A 241 -29.72 -83.68 67.53
N GLU A 242 -28.65 -82.98 67.89
CA GLU A 242 -27.64 -83.45 68.86
C GLU A 242 -28.19 -83.52 70.30
N ASN A 243 -28.99 -82.53 70.71
CA ASN A 243 -29.65 -82.47 72.02
C ASN A 243 -30.93 -83.31 72.11
N ARG A 244 -31.27 -84.03 71.03
CA ARG A 244 -32.40 -84.94 71.03
C ARG A 244 -32.13 -86.01 72.09
N PRO A 245 -33.07 -86.26 73.02
CA PRO A 245 -32.86 -87.25 74.07
C PRO A 245 -32.54 -88.61 73.43
N LYS A 246 -31.43 -89.21 73.87
CA LYS A 246 -30.97 -90.51 73.39
C LYS A 246 -32.12 -91.51 73.57
N ARG A 247 -32.29 -92.40 72.59
CA ARG A 247 -33.42 -93.34 72.51
C ARG A 247 -33.66 -94.09 73.82
N GLU A 248 -32.59 -94.45 74.51
CA GLU A 248 -32.60 -95.11 75.83
C GLU A 248 -33.22 -94.26 76.93
N HIS A 249 -32.88 -92.96 77.03
CA HIS A 249 -33.49 -92.04 78.01
C HIS A 249 -34.98 -91.82 77.76
N VAL A 250 -35.41 -91.83 76.50
CA VAL A 250 -36.84 -91.76 76.14
C VAL A 250 -37.55 -93.04 76.58
N PHE A 251 -36.93 -94.21 76.44
CA PHE A 251 -37.46 -95.49 76.92
C PHE A 251 -37.52 -95.56 78.45
N ASP A 252 -36.49 -95.08 79.15
CA ASP A 252 -36.47 -95.06 80.62
C ASP A 252 -37.57 -94.15 81.18
N LEU A 253 -37.73 -92.94 80.62
CA LEU A 253 -38.82 -92.03 80.99
C LEU A 253 -40.19 -92.62 80.64
N GLN A 254 -40.33 -93.36 79.53
CA GLN A 254 -41.58 -94.06 79.21
C GLN A 254 -41.92 -95.11 80.26
N ARG A 255 -40.93 -95.92 80.68
CA ARG A 255 -41.08 -96.92 81.74
C ARG A 255 -41.41 -96.27 83.09
N GLU A 256 -40.76 -95.16 83.41
CA GLU A 256 -41.02 -94.39 84.63
C GLU A 256 -42.42 -93.74 84.60
N ASN A 257 -42.88 -93.27 83.43
CA ASN A 257 -44.23 -92.75 83.23
C ASN A 257 -45.29 -93.85 83.37
N GLU A 258 -45.03 -95.07 82.88
CA GLU A 258 -45.89 -96.23 83.11
C GLU A 258 -45.98 -96.55 84.61
N VAL A 259 -44.85 -96.57 85.33
CA VAL A 259 -44.82 -96.78 86.79
C VAL A 259 -45.55 -95.67 87.54
N LEU A 260 -45.37 -94.41 87.14
CA LEU A 260 -46.07 -93.28 87.75
C LEU A 260 -47.57 -93.30 87.44
N LYS A 261 -47.99 -93.69 86.24
CA LYS A 261 -49.41 -93.90 85.90
C LYS A 261 -50.03 -94.97 86.77
N ILE A 262 -49.31 -96.08 87.02
CA ILE A 262 -49.75 -97.13 87.94
C ILE A 262 -49.91 -96.54 89.35
N LYS A 263 -48.92 -95.80 89.86
CA LYS A 263 -48.99 -95.15 91.19
C LYS A 263 -50.09 -94.09 91.30
N LEU A 264 -50.36 -93.33 90.24
CA LEU A 264 -51.46 -92.36 90.18
C LEU A 264 -52.81 -93.07 90.17
N GLN A 265 -52.91 -94.22 89.49
CA GLN A 265 -54.08 -95.07 89.50
C GLN A 265 -54.29 -95.71 90.89
N GLU A 266 -53.22 -96.10 91.59
CA GLU A 266 -53.25 -96.57 92.98
C GLU A 266 -53.66 -95.45 93.96
N ALA A 267 -53.14 -94.24 93.81
CA ALA A 267 -53.51 -93.08 94.64
C ALA A 267 -54.95 -92.60 94.37
N ALA A 268 -55.41 -92.65 93.11
CA ALA A 268 -56.80 -92.39 92.76
C ALA A 268 -57.73 -93.48 93.33
N VAL A 269 -57.30 -94.75 93.33
CA VAL A 269 -58.07 -95.87 93.90
C VAL A 269 -58.08 -95.85 95.45
N GLN A 270 -57.06 -95.29 96.10
CA GLN A 270 -57.05 -95.08 97.56
C GLN A 270 -57.92 -93.89 98.00
N HIS A 271 -58.16 -92.88 97.15
CA HIS A 271 -59.01 -91.73 97.48
C HIS A 271 -60.49 -91.84 97.05
N THR A 272 -60.92 -92.92 96.39
CA THR A 272 -62.34 -93.13 95.99
C THR A 272 -63.03 -94.30 96.69
N GLY A 273 -62.57 -94.75 97.86
CA GLY A 273 -63.07 -96.00 98.46
C GLY A 273 -63.04 -96.13 99.97
N ARG A 274 -63.40 -95.09 100.75
CA ARG A 274 -64.09 -95.21 102.06
C ARG A 274 -64.34 -93.85 102.70
N ASN A 275 -65.43 -93.22 102.26
CA ASN A 275 -66.23 -92.32 103.06
C ASN A 275 -67.49 -93.07 103.48
N SER A 276 -67.62 -93.31 104.79
CA SER A 276 -68.86 -93.07 105.55
C SER A 276 -68.51 -92.96 107.03
N THR A 277 -68.34 -91.70 107.47
CA THR A 277 -68.64 -91.09 108.78
C THR A 277 -67.88 -91.62 110.02
N GLN A 278 -67.29 -90.80 110.90
CA GLN A 278 -67.69 -89.46 111.36
C GLN A 278 -66.57 -88.81 112.23
N THR A 279 -66.82 -87.58 112.69
CA THR A 279 -66.06 -86.67 113.61
C THR A 279 -64.97 -85.81 112.94
N GLN A 280 -65.22 -84.55 112.51
CA GLN A 280 -65.63 -83.32 113.22
C GLN A 280 -64.48 -82.69 114.02
N THR A 281 -63.96 -81.54 113.55
CA THR A 281 -63.60 -80.29 114.29
C THR A 281 -62.71 -79.39 113.41
N ASP A 282 -63.30 -78.35 112.79
CA ASP A 282 -63.04 -76.89 112.93
C ASP A 282 -61.62 -76.26 113.15
N PRO A 283 -61.45 -74.94 112.88
CA PRO A 283 -60.38 -74.22 112.10
C PRO A 283 -59.23 -73.67 112.99
N PRO A 284 -58.38 -72.62 112.69
CA PRO A 284 -58.21 -71.59 111.60
C PRO A 284 -56.69 -71.38 111.20
N PRO A 285 -56.14 -70.27 110.64
CA PRO A 285 -56.65 -68.95 110.19
C PRO A 285 -56.50 -68.61 108.69
#